data_AF-A0A096MAU1-F1
#
_entry.id   AF-A0A096MAU1-F1
#
_cell.length_a   1.000
_cell.length_b   1.000
_cell.length_c   1.000
_cell.angle_alpha   90.00
_cell.angle_beta   90.00
_cell.angle_gamma   90.00
#
_symmetry.space_group_name_H-M   'P 1'
#
loop_
_entity.id
_entity.type
_entity.pdbx_description
1 polymer ?
#
loop_
_entity_poly.entity_id
_entity_poly.type
_entity_poly.pdbx_seq_one_letter_code
_entity_poly.pdbx_strand_id
1 'polypeptide(L)'
;MKTLCLSVGMLLLITCCCNARPQGVQFNTGPVTCCDQFSNIRVPAKKIVDITKTHSFCMNQGFIVETVKGQLICFRSSTRWVEEAYNRM
;
A
#
# COMPACT_ATOMS: atom_id res chain seq x y z
N MET A 1 -11.88 54.29 -15.49
CA MET A 1 -10.94 53.42 -16.22
C MET A 1 -9.63 53.09 -15.47
N LYS A 2 -9.44 53.53 -14.21
CA LYS A 2 -8.21 53.29 -13.42
C LYS A 2 -8.40 52.36 -12.21
N THR A 3 -9.65 52.15 -11.78
CA THR A 3 -10.05 51.25 -10.69
C THR A 3 -10.31 49.80 -11.13
N LEU A 4 -10.67 49.58 -12.40
CA LEU A 4 -10.94 48.25 -12.96
C LEU A 4 -9.66 47.38 -13.04
N CYS A 5 -8.51 48.00 -13.30
CA CYS A 5 -7.23 47.29 -13.38
C CYS A 5 -6.78 46.77 -12.01
N LEU A 6 -7.07 47.50 -10.94
CA LEU A 6 -6.69 47.10 -9.57
C LEU A 6 -7.54 45.93 -9.07
N SER A 7 -8.83 45.90 -9.37
CA SER A 7 -9.71 44.78 -8.98
C SER A 7 -9.38 43.49 -9.73
N VAL A 8 -9.01 43.58 -11.02
CA VAL A 8 -8.60 42.40 -11.82
C VAL A 8 -7.25 41.87 -11.36
N GLY A 9 -6.28 42.76 -11.08
CA GLY A 9 -4.97 42.36 -10.55
C GLY A 9 -5.07 41.66 -9.20
N MET A 10 -5.98 42.08 -8.33
CA MET A 10 -6.18 41.46 -7.02
C MET A 10 -6.83 40.09 -7.10
N LEU A 11 -7.76 39.86 -8.05
CA LEU A 11 -8.40 38.56 -8.24
C LEU A 11 -7.41 37.49 -8.77
N LEU A 12 -6.45 37.91 -9.60
CA LEU A 12 -5.37 37.05 -10.15
C LEU A 12 -4.36 36.59 -9.08
N LEU A 13 -4.16 37.36 -8.01
CA LEU A 13 -3.24 36.99 -6.93
C LEU A 13 -3.81 35.88 -6.03
N ILE A 14 -5.14 35.80 -5.89
CA ILE A 14 -5.79 34.85 -4.99
C ILE A 14 -5.75 33.42 -5.57
N THR A 15 -5.75 33.25 -6.89
CA THR A 15 -5.65 31.93 -7.53
C THR A 15 -4.24 31.32 -7.48
N CYS A 16 -3.21 32.14 -7.21
CA CYS A 16 -1.82 31.67 -7.07
C CYS A 16 -1.56 30.97 -5.72
N CYS A 17 -2.34 31.29 -4.69
CA CYS A 17 -2.16 30.74 -3.34
C CYS A 17 -2.98 29.46 -3.09
N CYS A 18 -3.95 29.15 -3.95
CA CYS A 18 -4.77 27.95 -3.85
C CYS A 18 -4.06 26.77 -4.48
N ASN A 19 -3.02 26.26 -3.81
CA ASN A 19 -2.48 24.93 -4.08
C ASN A 19 -3.50 23.88 -3.61
N ALA A 20 -4.61 23.74 -4.35
CA ALA A 20 -5.43 22.55 -4.26
C ALA A 20 -4.59 21.40 -4.84
N ARG A 21 -3.68 20.86 -4.02
CA ARG A 21 -3.07 19.57 -4.33
C ARG A 21 -4.22 18.57 -4.31
N PRO A 22 -4.60 17.94 -5.44
CA PRO A 22 -5.37 16.73 -5.32
C PRO A 22 -4.53 15.83 -4.43
N GLN A 23 -5.11 15.37 -3.31
CA GLN A 23 -4.61 14.19 -2.63
C GLN A 23 -4.80 13.06 -3.64
N GLY A 24 -3.84 12.97 -4.58
CA GLY A 24 -3.74 11.87 -5.49
C GLY A 24 -3.62 10.65 -4.62
N VAL A 25 -4.72 9.89 -4.57
CA VAL A 25 -4.73 8.50 -4.12
C VAL A 25 -3.39 7.89 -4.48
N GLN A 26 -2.66 7.47 -3.45
CA GLN A 26 -1.28 7.02 -3.54
C GLN A 26 -1.28 5.69 -4.31
N PHE A 27 -1.43 5.75 -5.62
CA PHE A 27 -1.24 4.62 -6.50
C PHE A 27 0.25 4.36 -6.49
N ASN A 28 0.66 3.32 -5.76
CA ASN A 28 1.95 2.71 -5.97
C ASN A 28 1.99 2.24 -7.44
N THR A 29 2.59 3.04 -8.32
CA THR A 29 2.79 2.73 -9.75
C THR A 29 3.90 1.72 -9.98
N GLY A 30 4.57 1.28 -8.91
CA GLY A 30 5.53 0.20 -8.95
C GLY A 30 4.88 -1.18 -9.13
N PRO A 31 5.65 -2.20 -9.52
CA PRO A 31 5.14 -3.56 -9.65
C PRO A 31 4.55 -4.06 -8.32
N VAL A 32 3.38 -4.70 -8.39
CA VAL A 32 2.74 -5.36 -7.25
C VAL A 32 3.27 -6.78 -7.09
N THR A 33 3.63 -7.16 -5.87
CA THR A 33 4.00 -8.54 -5.55
C THR A 33 2.74 -9.35 -5.25
N CYS A 34 2.49 -10.39 -6.03
CA CYS A 34 1.36 -11.32 -5.87
C CYS A 34 1.84 -12.75 -5.62
N CYS A 35 0.94 -13.59 -5.10
CA CYS A 35 1.19 -15.00 -4.85
C CYS A 35 0.66 -15.88 -5.99
N ASP A 36 1.55 -16.63 -6.63
CA ASP A 36 1.20 -17.60 -7.66
C ASP A 36 1.00 -19.01 -7.10
N GLN A 37 1.77 -19.35 -6.05
CA GLN A 37 1.74 -20.66 -5.41
C GLN A 37 1.59 -20.52 -3.91
N PHE A 38 0.90 -21.49 -3.29
CA PHE A 38 0.62 -21.46 -1.85
C PHE A 38 1.20 -22.69 -1.17
N SER A 39 1.92 -22.46 -0.08
CA SER A 39 2.42 -23.52 0.79
C SER A 39 1.39 -23.91 1.84
N ASN A 40 1.39 -25.19 2.21
CA ASN A 40 0.69 -25.70 3.39
C ASN A 40 1.65 -26.02 4.55
N ILE A 41 2.96 -25.86 4.34
CA ILE A 41 3.99 -26.18 5.32
C ILE A 41 4.11 -25.03 6.30
N ARG A 42 3.81 -25.28 7.58
CA ARG A 42 3.88 -24.26 8.64
C ARG A 42 5.31 -23.79 8.88
N VAL A 43 5.51 -22.47 8.89
CA VAL A 43 6.77 -21.86 9.31
C VAL A 43 6.78 -21.73 10.84
N PRO A 44 7.82 -22.20 11.54
CA PRO A 44 7.95 -21.97 12.98
C PRO A 44 8.02 -20.47 13.29
N ALA A 45 7.27 -20.00 14.29
CA ALA A 45 7.18 -18.57 14.62
C ALA A 45 8.55 -17.89 14.79
N LYS A 46 9.51 -18.57 15.44
CA LYS A 46 10.90 -18.10 15.63
C LYS A 46 11.70 -17.87 14.35
N LYS A 47 11.18 -18.31 13.19
CA LYS A 47 11.82 -18.17 11.88
C LYS A 47 11.11 -17.13 11.00
N ILE A 48 10.04 -16.51 11.48
CA ILE A 48 9.31 -15.47 10.75
C ILE A 48 9.96 -14.12 11.07
N VAL A 49 10.24 -13.35 10.01
CA VAL A 49 10.78 -11.99 10.09
C VAL A 49 9.65 -10.99 9.91
N ASP A 50 8.87 -11.15 8.86
CA ASP A 50 7.72 -10.29 8.54
C ASP A 50 6.59 -11.09 7.91
N ILE A 51 5.37 -10.54 7.98
CA ILE A 51 4.21 -11.06 7.28
C ILE A 51 3.51 -9.89 6.57
N THR A 52 3.51 -9.91 5.24
CA THR A 52 2.85 -8.89 4.43
C THR A 52 1.57 -9.46 3.81
N LYS A 53 0.47 -8.71 3.82
CA LYS A 53 -0.72 -9.05 3.04
C LYS A 53 -0.51 -8.71 1.56
N THR A 54 -0.92 -9.59 0.65
CA THR A 54 -0.87 -9.31 -0.80
C THR A 54 -1.71 -8.08 -1.15
N HIS A 55 -1.32 -7.35 -2.19
CA HIS A 55 -2.08 -6.18 -2.66
C HIS A 55 -3.51 -6.57 -3.08
N SER A 56 -4.46 -5.65 -2.96
CA SER A 56 -5.87 -5.85 -3.34
C SER A 56 -6.06 -6.13 -4.84
N PHE A 57 -5.09 -5.78 -5.68
CA PHE A 57 -5.08 -6.06 -7.12
C PHE A 57 -4.69 -7.50 -7.47
N CYS A 58 -4.15 -8.27 -6.52
CA CYS A 58 -3.80 -9.65 -6.75
C CYS A 58 -5.07 -10.50 -6.89
N MET A 59 -5.14 -11.31 -7.96
CA MET A 59 -6.25 -12.25 -8.19
C MET A 59 -6.43 -13.20 -7.01
N ASN A 60 -5.32 -13.70 -6.46
CA ASN A 60 -5.31 -14.52 -5.26
C ASN A 60 -4.86 -13.69 -4.06
N GLN A 61 -5.77 -13.48 -3.11
CA GLN A 61 -5.46 -12.83 -1.85
C GLN A 61 -4.77 -13.80 -0.88
N GLY A 62 -3.74 -13.32 -0.19
CA GLY A 62 -2.98 -14.14 0.76
C GLY A 62 -2.00 -13.33 1.60
N PHE A 63 -1.10 -14.07 2.24
CA PHE A 63 -0.03 -13.56 3.08
C PHE A 63 1.31 -14.01 2.51
N ILE A 64 2.28 -13.13 2.49
CA ILE A 64 3.68 -13.39 2.16
C ILE A 64 4.44 -13.40 3.48
N VAL A 65 4.96 -14.55 3.86
CA VAL A 65 5.77 -14.72 5.07
C VAL A 65 7.24 -14.65 4.67
N GLU A 66 7.96 -13.64 5.17
CA GLU A 66 9.40 -13.56 5.07
C GLU A 66 10.03 -14.37 6.21
N THR A 67 10.96 -15.26 5.86
CA THR A 67 11.69 -16.06 6.85
C THR A 67 13.05 -15.46 7.15
N VAL A 68 13.66 -15.86 8.27
CA VAL A 68 15.05 -15.48 8.65
C VAL A 68 16.11 -15.88 7.61
N LYS A 69 15.77 -16.73 6.64
CA LYS A 69 16.63 -17.09 5.51
C LYS A 69 16.41 -16.22 4.26
N GLY A 70 15.58 -15.18 4.36
CA GLY A 70 15.16 -14.35 3.23
C GLY A 70 14.20 -15.02 2.25
N GLN A 71 13.64 -16.19 2.60
CA GLN A 71 12.65 -16.84 1.73
C GLN A 71 11.28 -16.20 1.92
N LEU A 72 10.62 -15.87 0.80
CA LEU A 72 9.24 -15.40 0.74
C LEU A 72 8.33 -16.59 0.47
N ILE A 73 7.43 -16.90 1.41
CA ILE A 73 6.53 -18.05 1.33
C ILE A 73 5.09 -17.55 1.37
N CYS A 74 4.33 -17.89 0.33
CA CYS A 74 2.93 -17.51 0.19
C CYS A 74 2.00 -18.48 0.92
N PHE A 75 1.04 -17.93 1.66
CA PHE A 75 -0.04 -18.67 2.33
C PHE A 75 -1.40 -18.09 1.96
N ARG A 76 -2.41 -18.95 1.85
CA ARG A 76 -3.77 -18.52 1.55
C ARG A 76 -4.30 -17.66 2.70
N SER A 77 -5.15 -16.69 2.39
CA SER A 77 -5.84 -15.87 3.39
C SER A 77 -6.61 -16.68 4.43
N SER A 78 -7.09 -17.88 4.08
CA SER A 78 -7.79 -18.82 4.98
C SER A 78 -6.87 -19.57 5.96
N THR A 79 -5.55 -19.34 5.90
CA THR A 79 -4.57 -20.05 6.73
C THR A 79 -4.53 -19.44 8.14
N ARG A 80 -5.36 -19.95 9.06
CA ARG A 80 -5.57 -19.36 10.39
C ARG A 80 -4.31 -18.99 11.16
N TRP A 81 -3.31 -19.87 11.21
CA TRP A 81 -2.11 -19.58 11.99
C TRP A 81 -1.30 -18.40 11.44
N VAL A 82 -1.36 -18.13 10.13
CA VAL A 82 -0.68 -17.00 9.49
C VAL A 82 -1.43 -15.71 9.79
N GLU A 83 -2.76 -15.74 9.68
CA GLU A 83 -3.63 -14.62 10.07
C GLU A 83 -3.45 -14.27 11.55
N GLU A 84 -3.44 -15.27 12.43
CA GLU A 84 -3.17 -15.08 13.86
C GLU A 84 -1.77 -14.50 14.12
N ALA A 85 -0.76 -14.94 13.36
CA ALA A 85 0.59 -14.40 13.49
C ALA A 85 0.67 -12.94 12.98
N TYR A 86 0.03 -12.64 11.85
CA TYR A 86 -0.05 -11.30 11.28
C TYR A 86 -0.73 -10.31 12.23
N ASN A 87 -1.84 -10.72 12.85
CA ASN A 87 -2.57 -9.87 13.80
C ASN A 87 -1.84 -9.62 15.13
N ARG A 88 -0.76 -10.35 15.40
CA ARG A 88 0.07 -10.20 16.62
C ARG A 88 1.33 -9.39 16.40
N MET A 89 1.67 -9.10 15.14
CA MET A 89 2.79 -8.24 14.74
C MET A 89 2.32 -6.78 14.74
#